data_AF-A0A957P662-F1
#
_entry.id   AF-A0A957P662-F1
#
_cell.length_a   1.000
_cell.length_b   1.000
_cell.length_c   1.000
_cell.angle_alpha   90.00
_cell.angle_beta   90.00
_cell.angle_gamma   90.00
#
_symmetry.space_group_name_H-M   'P 1'
#
loop_
_entity.id
_entity.type
_entity.pdbx_description
1 polymer ?
#
loop_
_entity_poly.entity_id
_entity_poly.type
_entity_poly.pdbx_seq_one_letter_code
_entity_poly.pdbx_strand_id
1 'polypeptide(L)'
;MNEQTMLDLRNRFLRYVQVDTQSEEASPTAPSTAIQLDLQHVLQQELAEMGAQEILLTDYGCLFATIPSTVEQDVPTVALLAHVDTTAAFSGFGVKPLLHEKYDGAPIVLPDDP
;
A
#
# COMPACT_ATOMS: atom_id res chain seq x y z
N MET A 1 -19.65 -2.34 -6.18
CA MET A 1 -18.70 -3.18 -5.42
C MET A 1 -19.50 -3.98 -4.41
N ASN A 2 -19.29 -5.29 -4.29
CA ASN A 2 -20.06 -6.10 -3.35
C ASN A 2 -19.45 -6.02 -1.94
N GLU A 3 -20.17 -6.52 -0.94
CA GLU A 3 -19.75 -6.49 0.47
C GLU A 3 -18.42 -7.22 0.70
N GLN A 4 -18.20 -8.34 0.01
CA GLN A 4 -16.96 -9.11 0.09
C GLN A 4 -15.75 -8.32 -0.44
N THR A 5 -15.88 -7.64 -1.58
CA THR A 5 -14.82 -6.79 -2.12
C THR A 5 -14.54 -5.60 -1.20
N MET A 6 -15.57 -5.06 -0.54
CA MET A 6 -15.37 -3.98 0.42
C MET A 6 -14.64 -4.42 1.68
N LEU A 7 -14.97 -5.60 2.19
CA LEU A 7 -14.27 -6.20 3.30
C LEU A 7 -12.80 -6.47 2.96
N ASP A 8 -12.51 -7.03 1.78
CA ASP A 8 -11.14 -7.30 1.33
C ASP A 8 -10.32 -6.01 1.19
N LEU A 9 -10.84 -5.01 0.46
CA LEU A 9 -10.18 -3.72 0.29
C LEU A 9 -9.88 -3.06 1.64
N ARG A 10 -10.86 -3.06 2.54
CA ARG A 10 -10.70 -2.51 3.89
C ARG A 10 -9.61 -3.24 4.66
N ASN A 11 -9.61 -4.56 4.65
CA ASN A 11 -8.64 -5.36 5.40
C ASN A 11 -7.22 -5.16 4.87
N ARG A 12 -7.04 -5.08 3.55
CA ARG A 12 -5.74 -4.76 2.93
C ARG A 12 -5.28 -3.36 3.32
N PHE A 13 -6.14 -2.35 3.16
CA PHE A 13 -5.82 -0.98 3.54
C PHE A 13 -5.41 -0.87 5.02
N LEU A 14 -6.22 -1.42 5.93
CA LEU A 14 -5.95 -1.40 7.37
C LEU A 14 -4.66 -2.15 7.75
N ARG A 15 -4.27 -3.18 6.98
CA ARG A 15 -2.96 -3.85 7.16
C ARG A 15 -1.81 -2.95 6.71
N TYR A 16 -1.90 -2.35 5.53
CA TYR A 16 -0.79 -1.57 4.96
C TYR A 16 -0.50 -0.32 5.78
N VAL A 17 -1.52 0.38 6.28
CA VAL A 17 -1.33 1.59 7.11
C VAL A 17 -0.62 1.33 8.44
N GLN A 18 -0.55 0.07 8.88
CA GLN A 18 0.19 -0.32 10.09
C GLN A 18 1.66 -0.68 9.81
N VAL A 19 2.06 -0.76 8.53
CA VAL A 19 3.45 -0.98 8.15
C VAL A 19 4.15 0.37 8.11
N ASP A 20 5.21 0.50 8.92
CA ASP A 20 6.03 1.70 8.90
C ASP A 20 6.82 1.78 7.60
N THR A 21 6.59 2.87 6.87
CA THR A 21 7.14 3.12 5.52
C THR A 21 7.62 4.56 5.40
N GLN A 22 7.85 5.24 6.53
CA GLN A 22 8.21 6.66 6.53
C GLN A 22 9.48 6.91 5.71
N SER A 23 9.44 7.91 4.81
CA SER A 23 10.60 8.33 4.03
C SER A 23 11.54 9.25 4.82
N GLU A 24 12.79 9.34 4.37
CA GLU A 24 13.83 10.21 4.92
C GLU A 24 14.34 11.15 3.83
N GLU A 25 14.06 12.46 3.96
CA GLU A 25 14.37 13.45 2.92
C GLU A 25 15.87 13.64 2.71
N ALA A 26 16.66 13.51 3.77
CA ALA A 26 18.11 13.70 3.71
C ALA A 26 18.87 12.46 3.21
N SER A 27 18.17 11.36 2.93
CA SER A 27 18.80 10.09 2.57
C SER A 27 19.43 10.14 1.17
N PRO A 28 20.69 9.68 1.00
CA PRO A 28 21.31 9.56 -0.31
C PRO A 28 20.95 8.24 -1.02
N THR A 29 20.13 7.37 -0.42
CA THR A 29 19.79 6.05 -0.96
C THR A 29 18.38 6.02 -1.54
N ALA A 30 18.13 5.04 -2.41
CA ALA A 30 16.79 4.66 -2.88
C ALA A 30 16.59 3.17 -2.55
N PRO A 31 15.54 2.78 -1.79
CA PRO A 31 14.62 3.66 -1.09
C PRO A 31 15.33 4.50 -0.02
N SER A 32 14.71 5.61 0.41
CA SER A 32 15.31 6.51 1.38
C SER A 32 15.43 5.88 2.77
N THR A 33 14.52 4.97 3.13
CA THR A 33 14.58 4.14 4.33
C THR A 33 14.38 2.67 3.97
N ALA A 34 15.12 1.77 4.62
CA ALA A 34 15.02 0.33 4.36
C ALA A 34 13.65 -0.26 4.74
N ILE A 35 12.95 0.36 5.72
CA ILE A 35 11.63 -0.07 6.18
C ILE A 35 10.56 0.01 5.07
N GLN A 36 10.75 0.86 4.04
CA GLN A 36 9.85 0.89 2.87
C GLN A 36 9.79 -0.46 2.15
N LEU A 37 10.85 -1.28 2.23
CA LEU A 37 10.88 -2.60 1.62
C LEU A 37 9.94 -3.59 2.31
N ASP A 38 9.55 -3.37 3.57
CA ASP A 38 8.66 -4.27 4.29
C ASP A 38 7.28 -4.33 3.62
N LEU A 39 6.72 -3.17 3.25
CA LEU A 39 5.47 -3.12 2.49
C LEU A 39 5.66 -3.66 1.07
N GLN A 40 6.80 -3.39 0.43
CA GLN A 40 7.08 -3.94 -0.91
C GLN A 40 7.08 -5.48 -0.92
N HIS A 41 7.66 -6.14 0.07
CA HIS A 41 7.65 -7.60 0.17
C HIS A 41 6.24 -8.16 0.41
N VAL A 42 5.42 -7.47 1.22
CA VAL A 42 4.00 -7.84 1.39
C VAL A 42 3.26 -7.76 0.06
N LEU A 43 3.43 -6.65 -0.69
CA LEU A 43 2.80 -6.47 -1.99
C LEU A 43 3.31 -7.46 -3.03
N GLN A 44 4.60 -7.79 -3.00
CA GLN A 44 5.21 -8.79 -3.89
C GLN A 44 4.53 -10.15 -3.73
N GLN A 45 4.33 -10.58 -2.48
CA GLN A 45 3.63 -11.83 -2.18
C GLN A 45 2.16 -11.78 -2.62
N GLU A 46 1.45 -10.69 -2.32
CA GLU A 46 0.03 -10.55 -2.70
C GLU A 46 -0.16 -10.51 -4.22
N LEU A 47 0.75 -9.87 -4.98
CA LEU A 47 0.75 -9.88 -6.44
C LEU A 47 0.96 -11.30 -7.00
N ALA A 48 1.87 -12.08 -6.40
CA ALA A 48 2.10 -13.47 -6.79
C ALA A 48 0.86 -14.33 -6.52
N GLU A 49 0.21 -14.17 -5.38
CA GLU A 49 -1.04 -14.86 -5.02
C GLU A 49 -2.21 -14.48 -5.93
N MET A 50 -2.23 -13.24 -6.43
CA MET A 50 -3.20 -12.76 -7.42
C MET A 50 -2.93 -13.28 -8.84
N GLY A 51 -1.81 -13.94 -9.09
CA GLY A 51 -1.42 -14.46 -10.40
C GLY A 51 -0.77 -13.44 -11.32
N ALA A 52 -0.25 -12.34 -10.78
CA ALA A 52 0.57 -11.41 -11.55
C ALA A 52 1.87 -12.08 -12.03
N GLN A 53 2.39 -11.61 -13.15
CA GLN A 53 3.60 -12.10 -13.79
C GLN A 53 4.70 -11.05 -13.78
N GLU A 54 5.93 -11.44 -14.14
CA GLU A 54 7.07 -10.53 -14.27
C GLU A 54 7.31 -9.69 -12.99
N ILE A 55 7.07 -10.29 -11.82
CA ILE A 55 7.17 -9.62 -10.54
C ILE A 55 8.64 -9.33 -10.24
N LEU A 56 8.99 -8.04 -10.18
CA LEU A 56 10.35 -7.56 -9.99
C LEU A 56 10.37 -6.47 -8.93
N LEU A 57 11.08 -6.72 -7.82
CA LEU A 57 11.50 -5.68 -6.90
C LEU A 57 12.91 -5.24 -7.29
N THR A 58 13.06 -3.97 -7.67
CA THR A 58 14.36 -3.43 -8.08
C THR A 58 15.25 -3.13 -6.87
N ASP A 59 16.56 -3.05 -7.09
CA ASP A 59 17.53 -2.70 -6.05
C ASP A 59 17.29 -1.29 -5.46
N TYR A 60 16.58 -0.42 -6.18
CA TYR A 60 16.21 0.92 -5.74
C TYR A 60 14.80 1.00 -5.12
N GLY A 61 14.15 -0.14 -4.85
CA GLY A 61 12.93 -0.21 -4.07
C GLY A 61 11.62 0.02 -4.83
N CYS A 62 11.59 -0.19 -6.15
CA CYS A 62 10.36 -0.16 -6.94
C CYS A 62 9.88 -1.59 -7.27
N LEU A 63 8.60 -1.86 -7.00
CA LEU A 63 7.96 -3.12 -7.34
C LEU A 63 7.16 -2.99 -8.63
N PHE A 64 7.48 -3.84 -9.60
CA PHE A 64 6.76 -3.98 -10.86
C PHE A 64 6.11 -5.35 -10.95
N ALA A 65 4.96 -5.42 -11.59
CA ALA A 65 4.30 -6.67 -11.96
C ALA A 65 3.34 -6.42 -13.14
N THR A 66 3.12 -7.46 -13.93
CA THR A 66 2.25 -7.44 -15.11
C THR A 66 1.01 -8.29 -14.84
N ILE A 67 -0.19 -7.73 -15.05
CA ILE A 67 -1.41 -8.53 -15.17
C ILE A 67 -1.60 -8.88 -16.66
N PRO A 68 -1.61 -10.17 -17.04
CA PRO A 68 -1.75 -10.56 -18.44
C PRO A 68 -3.05 -10.06 -19.08
N SER A 69 -3.00 -9.78 -20.37
CA SER A 69 -4.20 -9.48 -21.15
C SER A 69 -5.22 -10.63 -21.03
N THR A 70 -6.49 -10.27 -20.88
CA THR A 70 -7.61 -11.22 -20.92
C THR A 70 -8.23 -11.32 -22.31
N VAL A 71 -7.68 -10.58 -23.28
CA VAL A 71 -8.17 -10.52 -24.66
C VAL A 71 -7.04 -10.79 -25.65
N GLU A 72 -7.39 -11.36 -26.80
CA GLU A 72 -6.43 -11.71 -27.86
C GLU A 72 -6.06 -10.52 -28.76
N GLN A 73 -6.86 -9.44 -28.75
CA GLN A 73 -6.57 -8.27 -29.57
C GLN A 73 -5.35 -7.53 -29.04
N ASP A 74 -4.60 -6.94 -29.97
CA ASP A 74 -3.53 -6.01 -29.61
C ASP A 74 -4.15 -4.74 -29.02
N VAL A 75 -3.91 -4.53 -27.73
CA VAL A 75 -4.44 -3.41 -26.95
C VAL A 75 -3.29 -2.70 -26.22
N PRO A 76 -3.38 -1.38 -26.02
CA PRO A 76 -2.32 -0.65 -25.32
C PRO A 76 -2.14 -1.12 -23.88
N THR A 77 -0.89 -1.27 -23.46
CA THR A 77 -0.54 -1.47 -22.04
C THR A 77 -0.80 -0.19 -21.24
N VAL A 78 -1.43 -0.33 -20.08
CA VAL A 78 -1.67 0.76 -19.11
C VAL A 78 -0.93 0.43 -17.81
N ALA A 79 -0.27 1.42 -17.23
CA ALA A 79 0.37 1.32 -15.92
C ALA A 79 -0.47 2.05 -14.86
N LEU A 80 -0.71 1.39 -13.72
CA LEU A 80 -1.25 1.99 -12.51
C LEU A 80 -0.11 2.11 -11.50
N LEU A 81 0.12 3.32 -10.99
CA LEU A 81 1.25 3.62 -10.12
C LEU A 81 0.75 4.15 -8.77
N ALA A 82 1.41 3.72 -7.71
CA ALA A 82 1.25 4.23 -6.35
C ALA A 82 2.64 4.26 -5.69
N HIS A 83 2.81 5.12 -4.69
CA HIS A 83 4.00 5.13 -3.84
C HIS A 83 3.69 4.42 -2.51
N VAL A 84 4.71 3.84 -1.88
CA VAL A 84 4.57 3.04 -0.64
C VAL A 84 4.91 3.84 0.61
N ASP A 85 5.65 4.93 0.47
CA ASP A 85 6.18 5.69 1.59
C ASP A 85 5.17 6.67 2.20
N THR A 86 5.37 6.97 3.47
CA THR A 86 4.64 8.01 4.20
C THR A 86 5.54 9.19 4.52
N THR A 87 4.94 10.36 4.74
CA THR A 87 5.67 11.62 4.94
C THR A 87 6.50 11.63 6.23
N ALA A 88 7.65 12.30 6.22
CA ALA A 88 8.44 12.59 7.42
C ALA A 88 7.81 13.64 8.35
N ALA A 89 6.77 14.36 7.90
CA ALA A 89 6.13 15.44 8.67
C ALA A 89 5.38 14.94 9.92
N PHE A 90 4.90 13.69 9.91
CA PHE A 90 4.23 13.04 11.03
C PHE A 90 4.64 11.56 11.08
N SER A 91 4.78 11.02 12.29
CA SER A 91 5.20 9.63 12.48
C SER A 91 4.24 8.64 11.82
N GLY A 92 4.77 7.82 10.90
CA GLY A 92 4.10 6.62 10.38
C GLY A 92 4.24 5.41 11.30
N PHE A 93 5.06 5.50 12.34
CA PHE A 93 5.30 4.41 13.27
C PHE A 93 4.14 4.22 14.25
N GLY A 94 3.70 2.97 14.43
CA GLY A 94 2.74 2.57 15.47
C GLY A 94 1.30 3.03 15.21
N VAL A 95 0.92 3.25 13.95
CA VAL A 95 -0.44 3.64 13.55
C VAL A 95 -1.47 2.63 14.07
N LYS A 96 -2.50 3.14 14.74
CA LYS A 96 -3.67 2.37 15.20
C LYS A 96 -4.92 2.86 14.47
N PRO A 97 -5.29 2.25 13.33
CA PRO A 97 -6.41 2.77 12.55
C PRO A 97 -7.74 2.59 13.30
N LEU A 98 -8.54 3.65 13.35
CA LEU A 98 -9.88 3.65 13.94
C LEU A 98 -10.92 3.58 12.82
N LEU A 99 -11.67 2.48 12.77
CA LEU A 99 -12.71 2.27 11.78
C LEU A 99 -14.07 2.75 12.33
N HIS A 100 -14.59 3.83 11.76
CA HIS A 100 -15.94 4.31 12.05
C HIS A 100 -16.93 3.80 10.99
N GLU A 101 -17.62 2.71 11.30
CA GLU A 101 -18.67 2.19 10.42
C GLU A 101 -19.93 3.04 10.52
N LYS A 102 -20.57 3.32 9.38
CA LYS A 102 -21.85 4.05 9.30
C LYS A 102 -21.83 5.37 10.10
N TYR A 103 -20.74 6.13 9.94
CA TYR A 103 -20.54 7.42 10.60
C TYR A 103 -21.79 8.31 10.50
N ASP A 104 -22.28 8.78 11.65
CA ASP A 104 -23.54 9.51 11.80
C ASP A 104 -23.37 11.03 11.79
N GLY A 105 -22.13 11.51 11.65
CA GLY A 105 -21.79 12.93 11.67
C GLY A 105 -21.47 13.49 13.07
N ALA A 106 -21.57 12.68 14.13
CA ALA A 106 -21.18 13.09 15.47
C ALA A 106 -19.66 13.27 15.58
N PRO A 107 -19.13 14.10 16.50
CA PRO A 107 -17.70 14.27 16.68
C PRO A 107 -16.95 12.94 16.88
N ILE A 108 -15.83 12.77 16.17
CA ILE A 108 -14.94 11.62 16.35
C ILE A 108 -14.08 11.83 17.59
N VAL A 109 -14.13 10.88 18.52
CA VAL A 109 -13.27 10.86 19.70
C VAL A 109 -12.00 10.08 19.38
N LEU A 110 -10.85 10.71 19.58
CA LEU A 110 -9.54 10.09 19.44
C LEU A 110 -9.07 9.59 20.82
N PRO A 111 -9.00 8.26 21.06
CA PRO A 111 -8.73 7.72 22.39
C PRO A 111 -7.35 8.08 22.96
N ASP A 112 -6.39 8.38 22.09
CA ASP A 112 -5.00 8.71 22.43
C ASP A 112 -4.73 10.25 22.38
N ASP A 113 -5.77 11.08 22.21
CA ASP A 113 -5.66 12.55 22.19
C ASP A 113 -5.78 13.11 23.63
N PRO A 114 -4.74 13.79 24.17
CA PRO A 114 -4.66 14.21 25.56
C PRO A 114 -5.57 15.37 25.97
#